data_AF-A0A832MJ33-F1
#
_entry.id   AF-A0A832MJ33-F1
#
_cell.length_a   1.000
_cell.length_b   1.000
_cell.length_c   1.000
_cell.angle_alpha   90.00
_cell.angle_beta   90.00
_cell.angle_gamma   90.00
#
_symmetry.space_group_name_H-M   'P 1'
#
loop_
_entity.id
_entity.type
_entity.pdbx_description
1 polymer ?
#
loop_
_entity_poly.entity_id
_entity_poly.type
_entity_poly.pdbx_seq_one_letter_code
_entity_poly.pdbx_strand_id
1 'polypeptide(L)'
;MRKYGLKSVEADSLQIKEDDETLIVPAVITREGVYDYDGMLIYEPASEVEKAAFTALNAWVVEEHPPEIILSKPQLIRGTVRNSRFEKDKIKAELVFFKNRCSPEYLEDIKSGRARSVSIGFFFDCMPQSGEFKGQHYDYVKKDILIDHVAVGSWQGRCSYPLCGIGVDTLKGADPYPNEHACRLRDPETINIVGSGERKHDGKTYRVIFGKPKDKPEAGSVEQAYRYPIKAWSEAEARKHCEQHDGKFEPATQKEESDAMQKKNQDKKGLPEKIKELLEGDVSADTLIVKANVLIKQLKDI
;
A
#
# COMPACT_ATOMS: atom_id res chain seq x y z
N MET A 1 -20.89 -19.40 31.07
CA MET A 1 -20.68 -19.42 29.61
C MET A 1 -20.76 -17.99 29.10
N ARG A 2 -19.64 -17.34 28.77
CA ARG A 2 -19.62 -16.02 28.13
C ARG A 2 -19.77 -16.22 26.63
N LYS A 3 -20.87 -15.70 26.05
CA LYS A 3 -21.09 -15.66 24.61
C LYS A 3 -20.27 -14.50 24.04
N TYR A 4 -19.21 -14.80 23.29
CA TYR A 4 -18.51 -13.82 22.46
C TYR A 4 -19.31 -13.66 21.16
N GLY A 5 -20.10 -12.59 21.08
CA GLY A 5 -20.82 -12.25 19.86
C GLY A 5 -19.89 -11.56 18.88
N LEU A 6 -19.42 -12.27 17.86
CA LEU A 6 -18.89 -11.64 16.65
C LEU A 6 -20.04 -10.86 16.00
N LYS A 7 -19.94 -9.53 16.01
CA LYS A 7 -20.78 -8.68 15.14
C LYS A 7 -20.11 -8.63 13.78
N SER A 8 -20.51 -9.50 12.86
CA SER A 8 -20.22 -9.33 11.44
C SER A 8 -21.16 -8.25 10.89
N VAL A 9 -20.61 -7.08 10.57
CA VAL A 9 -21.33 -6.04 9.81
C VAL A 9 -20.98 -6.27 8.34
N GLU A 10 -21.94 -6.80 7.58
CA GLU A 10 -21.85 -6.88 6.12
C GLU A 10 -22.07 -5.47 5.52
N ALA A 11 -20.96 -4.85 5.14
CA ALA A 11 -20.87 -4.05 3.93
C ALA A 11 -19.73 -4.69 3.11
N ASP A 12 -19.72 -4.59 1.78
CA ASP A 12 -18.66 -5.07 0.87
C ASP A 12 -17.31 -4.35 1.09
N SER A 13 -16.82 -4.51 2.31
CA SER A 13 -15.75 -3.81 3.00
C SER A 13 -14.60 -4.77 3.23
N LEU A 14 -13.39 -4.22 3.38
CA LEU A 14 -12.21 -4.94 3.86
C LEU A 14 -12.65 -5.96 4.93
N GLN A 15 -12.43 -7.27 4.72
CA GLN A 15 -12.90 -8.30 5.67
C GLN A 15 -12.10 -8.22 6.97
N ILE A 16 -12.38 -7.21 7.78
CA ILE A 16 -11.73 -6.95 9.05
C ILE A 16 -12.45 -7.80 10.09
N LYS A 17 -11.70 -8.65 10.78
CA LYS A 17 -12.17 -9.31 12.00
C LYS A 17 -11.49 -8.63 13.17
N GLU A 18 -12.26 -8.18 14.15
CA GLU A 18 -11.72 -7.45 15.30
C GLU A 18 -12.33 -8.00 16.59
N ASP A 19 -11.49 -8.25 17.59
CA ASP A 19 -11.89 -8.56 18.96
C ASP A 19 -11.18 -7.62 19.94
N ASP A 20 -11.28 -7.85 21.24
CA ASP A 20 -10.72 -6.96 22.26
C ASP A 20 -9.18 -6.87 22.19
N GLU A 21 -8.50 -7.89 21.62
CA GLU A 21 -7.05 -8.01 21.63
C GLU A 21 -6.42 -7.80 20.26
N THR A 22 -7.14 -8.11 19.19
CA THR A 22 -6.59 -8.23 17.84
C THR A 22 -7.44 -7.55 16.77
N LEU A 23 -6.75 -7.13 15.71
CA LEU A 23 -7.32 -6.70 14.44
C LEU A 23 -6.74 -7.61 13.35
N ILE A 24 -7.59 -8.28 12.58
CA ILE A 24 -7.20 -9.26 11.56
C ILE A 24 -7.70 -8.79 10.22
N VAL A 25 -6.80 -8.73 9.24
CA VAL A 25 -7.10 -8.29 7.88
C VAL A 25 -6.52 -9.24 6.83
N PRO A 26 -7.23 -9.53 5.73
CA PRO A 26 -6.67 -10.30 4.62
C PRO A 26 -5.67 -9.46 3.83
N ALA A 27 -4.60 -10.08 3.37
CA ALA A 27 -3.60 -9.42 2.53
C ALA A 27 -3.04 -10.36 1.47
N VAL A 28 -2.56 -9.76 0.38
CA VAL A 28 -1.58 -10.37 -0.52
C VAL A 28 -0.24 -9.76 -0.19
N ILE A 29 0.71 -10.58 0.26
CA ILE A 29 1.97 -10.10 0.81
C ILE A 29 3.10 -10.04 -0.24
N THR A 30 3.03 -10.90 -1.26
CA THR A 30 3.88 -10.84 -2.47
C THR A 30 3.23 -11.67 -3.58
N ARG A 31 3.78 -11.58 -4.79
CA ARG A 31 3.37 -12.36 -5.97
C ARG A 31 4.48 -12.50 -7.00
N GLU A 32 4.26 -13.35 -7.99
CA GLU A 32 5.09 -13.47 -9.17
C GLU A 32 5.16 -12.16 -9.94
N GLY A 33 6.38 -11.75 -10.30
CA GLY A 33 6.59 -10.51 -11.04
C GLY A 33 8.07 -10.17 -11.23
N VAL A 34 8.32 -9.12 -12.00
CA VAL A 34 9.64 -8.50 -12.10
C VAL A 34 9.64 -7.23 -11.27
N TYR A 35 10.61 -7.11 -10.38
CA TYR A 35 10.73 -6.02 -9.42
C TYR A 35 12.07 -5.31 -9.58
N ASP A 36 12.04 -3.99 -9.44
CA ASP A 36 13.24 -3.13 -9.50
C ASP A 36 13.87 -3.01 -8.10
N TYR A 37 15.14 -3.39 -8.02
CA TYR A 37 16.02 -3.19 -6.87
C TYR A 37 17.17 -2.28 -7.29
N ASP A 38 16.90 -0.97 -7.31
CA ASP A 38 17.89 0.07 -7.61
C ASP A 38 18.60 -0.13 -8.96
N GLY A 39 17.81 -0.44 -9.99
CA GLY A 39 18.27 -0.71 -11.35
C GLY A 39 18.51 -2.19 -11.65
N MET A 40 18.44 -3.06 -10.63
CA MET A 40 18.46 -4.51 -10.84
C MET A 40 17.04 -5.02 -11.07
N LEU A 41 16.74 -5.44 -12.31
CA LEU A 41 15.45 -6.05 -12.65
C LEU A 41 15.49 -7.53 -12.28
N ILE A 42 14.80 -7.89 -11.18
CA ILE A 42 14.81 -9.24 -10.63
C ILE A 42 13.44 -9.88 -10.80
N TYR A 43 13.40 -11.02 -11.48
CA TYR A 43 12.23 -11.87 -11.59
C TYR A 43 12.05 -12.73 -10.32
N GLU A 44 10.85 -12.70 -9.77
CA GLU A 44 10.39 -13.52 -8.66
C GLU A 44 9.39 -14.56 -9.22
N PRO A 45 9.82 -15.80 -9.51
CA PRO A 45 8.97 -16.80 -10.17
C PRO A 45 7.88 -17.35 -9.26
N ALA A 46 6.71 -17.66 -9.81
CA ALA A 46 5.61 -18.29 -9.06
C ALA A 46 6.04 -19.53 -8.28
N SER A 47 6.91 -20.37 -8.86
CA SER A 47 7.42 -21.58 -8.21
C SER A 47 8.23 -21.30 -6.94
N GLU A 48 8.93 -20.17 -6.87
CA GLU A 48 9.71 -19.77 -5.68
C GLU A 48 8.81 -19.07 -4.66
N VAL A 49 7.83 -18.29 -5.13
CA VAL A 49 6.77 -17.71 -4.30
C VAL A 49 5.95 -18.80 -3.61
N GLU A 50 5.63 -19.89 -4.32
CA GLU A 50 4.92 -21.04 -3.76
C GLU A 50 5.70 -21.70 -2.62
N LYS A 51 6.99 -21.99 -2.85
CA LYS A 51 7.88 -22.53 -1.82
C LYS A 51 7.99 -21.60 -0.61
N ALA A 52 8.02 -20.29 -0.82
CA ALA A 52 8.12 -19.31 0.26
C ALA A 52 6.86 -19.22 1.14
N ALA A 53 5.68 -19.63 0.64
CA ALA A 53 4.40 -19.40 1.31
C ALA A 53 4.32 -19.97 2.73
N PHE A 54 4.93 -21.11 3.00
CA PHE A 54 4.94 -21.68 4.36
C PHE A 54 5.86 -20.89 5.30
N THR A 55 6.90 -20.24 4.79
CA THR A 55 7.85 -19.45 5.61
C THR A 55 7.22 -18.17 6.14
N ALA A 56 6.20 -17.65 5.45
CA ALA A 56 5.40 -16.54 5.95
C ALA A 56 4.54 -16.92 7.18
N LEU A 57 4.30 -18.21 7.45
CA LEU A 57 3.47 -18.61 8.57
C LEU A 57 4.18 -18.28 9.89
N ASN A 58 3.49 -17.53 10.76
CA ASN A 58 4.04 -16.97 12.00
C ASN A 58 5.16 -15.94 11.82
N ALA A 59 5.44 -15.49 10.59
CA ALA A 59 6.30 -14.32 10.39
C ALA A 59 5.71 -13.13 11.15
N TRP A 60 6.57 -12.23 11.60
CA TRP A 60 6.15 -11.07 12.37
C TRP A 60 5.64 -9.97 11.45
N VAL A 61 4.61 -9.26 11.91
CA VAL A 61 4.13 -8.04 11.25
C VAL A 61 4.78 -6.84 11.91
N VAL A 62 5.30 -5.92 11.10
CA VAL A 62 5.91 -4.65 11.50
C VAL A 62 5.24 -3.50 10.74
N GLU A 63 5.40 -2.29 11.24
CA GLU A 63 4.84 -1.09 10.61
C GLU A 63 5.75 -0.59 9.47
N GLU A 64 7.05 -0.54 9.73
CA GLU A 64 8.08 -0.16 8.77
C GLU A 64 9.13 -1.26 8.66
N HIS A 65 9.83 -1.30 7.53
CA HIS A 65 11.00 -2.16 7.41
C HIS A 65 12.03 -1.78 8.49
N PRO A 66 12.57 -2.75 9.25
CA PRO A 66 13.66 -2.50 10.18
C PRO A 66 14.86 -1.87 9.45
N PRO A 67 15.58 -0.91 10.06
CA PRO A 67 16.78 -0.33 9.45
C PRO A 67 17.84 -1.36 9.08
N GLU A 68 17.91 -2.45 9.85
CA GLU A 68 18.83 -3.56 9.61
C GLU A 68 18.38 -4.53 8.51
N ILE A 69 17.26 -4.26 7.82
CA ILE A 69 16.58 -5.11 6.81
C ILE A 69 16.01 -6.41 7.39
N ILE A 70 16.58 -6.91 8.48
CA ILE A 70 16.11 -8.05 9.25
C ILE A 70 15.41 -7.59 10.53
N LEU A 71 14.40 -8.33 10.95
CA LEU A 71 13.72 -8.07 12.22
C LEU A 71 14.56 -8.58 13.39
N SER A 72 15.35 -7.68 13.97
CA SER A 72 16.25 -7.98 15.10
C SER A 72 15.73 -7.48 16.46
N LYS A 73 14.64 -6.71 16.48
CA LYS A 73 14.17 -5.94 17.64
C LYS A 73 12.71 -6.26 18.01
N PRO A 74 12.44 -6.91 19.17
CA PRO A 74 11.09 -7.31 19.57
C PRO A 74 10.06 -6.16 19.70
N GLN A 75 10.53 -4.93 19.92
CA GLN A 75 9.70 -3.73 20.03
C GLN A 75 9.12 -3.26 18.69
N LEU A 76 9.63 -3.73 17.55
CA LEU A 76 9.10 -3.40 16.22
C LEU A 76 7.90 -4.27 15.85
N ILE A 77 7.68 -5.38 16.55
CA ILE A 77 6.61 -6.33 16.26
C ILE A 77 5.26 -5.71 16.63
N ARG A 78 4.38 -5.60 15.65
CA ARG A 78 2.98 -5.16 15.74
C ARG A 78 2.00 -6.32 15.72
N GLY A 79 2.40 -7.47 15.19
CA GLY A 79 1.48 -8.57 14.93
C GLY A 79 2.16 -9.82 14.41
N THR A 80 1.39 -10.77 13.91
CA THR A 80 1.86 -12.01 13.29
C THR A 80 1.04 -12.37 12.06
N VAL A 81 1.63 -13.15 11.16
CA VAL A 81 0.99 -13.66 9.95
C VAL A 81 0.36 -15.03 10.22
N ARG A 82 -0.88 -15.21 9.81
CA ARG A 82 -1.61 -16.49 9.87
C ARG A 82 -2.12 -16.90 8.50
N ASN A 83 -2.44 -18.20 8.35
CA ASN A 83 -3.11 -18.75 7.18
C ASN A 83 -2.44 -18.37 5.85
N SER A 84 -1.10 -18.29 5.84
CA SER A 84 -0.32 -18.01 4.65
C SER A 84 -0.41 -19.19 3.69
N ARG A 85 -0.74 -18.91 2.44
CA ARG A 85 -0.84 -19.92 1.38
C ARG A 85 -0.55 -19.31 0.03
N PHE A 86 -0.02 -20.14 -0.85
CA PHE A 86 0.08 -19.81 -2.26
C PHE A 86 -1.27 -20.01 -2.95
N GLU A 87 -1.66 -19.07 -3.81
CA GLU A 87 -2.87 -19.16 -4.62
C GLU A 87 -2.60 -18.54 -6.00
N LYS A 88 -2.54 -19.38 -7.04
CA LYS A 88 -2.22 -19.03 -8.43
C LYS A 88 -0.81 -18.47 -8.64
N ASP A 89 -0.60 -17.20 -8.32
CA ASP A 89 0.64 -16.46 -8.56
C ASP A 89 1.08 -15.65 -7.33
N LYS A 90 0.40 -15.79 -6.19
CA LYS A 90 0.55 -14.89 -5.04
C LYS A 90 0.49 -15.61 -3.70
N ILE A 91 1.05 -14.98 -2.67
CA ILE A 91 0.87 -15.42 -1.28
C ILE A 91 -0.24 -14.60 -0.64
N LYS A 92 -1.31 -15.30 -0.23
CA LYS A 92 -2.40 -14.75 0.56
C LYS A 92 -2.18 -15.09 2.02
N ALA A 93 -2.47 -14.16 2.91
CA ALA A 93 -2.37 -14.36 4.35
C ALA A 93 -3.39 -13.52 5.12
N GLU A 94 -3.60 -13.87 6.38
CA GLU A 94 -4.24 -13.02 7.38
C GLU A 94 -3.16 -12.33 8.21
N LEU A 95 -3.16 -10.99 8.24
CA LEU A 95 -2.28 -10.20 9.10
C LEU A 95 -3.02 -9.92 10.41
N VAL A 96 -2.49 -10.41 11.51
CA VAL A 96 -3.06 -10.27 12.86
C VAL A 96 -2.26 -9.21 13.61
N PHE A 97 -2.85 -8.05 13.83
CA PHE A 97 -2.27 -6.97 14.62
C PHE A 97 -2.67 -7.13 16.09
N PHE A 98 -1.69 -7.02 16.98
CA PHE A 98 -1.89 -7.01 18.44
C PHE A 98 -2.16 -5.58 18.89
N LYS A 99 -3.37 -5.31 19.36
CA LYS A 99 -3.81 -3.94 19.70
C LYS A 99 -2.93 -3.29 20.76
N ASN A 100 -2.49 -4.06 21.75
CA ASN A 100 -1.58 -3.59 22.80
C ASN A 100 -0.16 -3.25 22.32
N ARG A 101 0.19 -3.56 21.06
CA ARG A 101 1.49 -3.22 20.45
C ARG A 101 1.37 -2.22 19.30
N CYS A 102 0.17 -1.72 19.03
CA CYS A 102 -0.11 -0.77 17.95
C CYS A 102 -0.63 0.54 18.54
N SER A 103 -0.29 1.67 17.92
CA SER A 103 -0.94 2.93 18.29
C SER A 103 -2.40 2.92 17.82
N PRO A 104 -3.32 3.62 18.51
CA PRO A 104 -4.70 3.76 18.03
C PRO A 104 -4.79 4.37 16.63
N GLU A 105 -3.91 5.32 16.31
CA GLU A 105 -3.81 5.94 14.98
C GLU A 105 -3.41 4.93 13.91
N TYR A 106 -2.42 4.08 14.16
CA TYR A 106 -1.98 3.06 13.20
C TYR A 106 -3.09 2.03 12.91
N LEU A 107 -3.81 1.60 13.95
CA LEU A 107 -4.97 0.70 13.78
C LEU A 107 -6.07 1.37 12.96
N GLU A 108 -6.35 2.65 13.17
CA GLU A 108 -7.31 3.39 12.37
C GLU A 108 -6.85 3.58 10.92
N ASP A 109 -5.55 3.79 10.71
CA ASP A 109 -4.97 3.87 9.38
C ASP A 109 -5.08 2.54 8.61
N ILE A 110 -4.97 1.40 9.29
CA ILE A 110 -5.24 0.09 8.69
C ILE A 110 -6.72 -0.06 8.34
N LYS A 111 -7.64 0.23 9.29
CA LYS A 111 -9.09 0.09 9.09
C LYS A 111 -9.60 0.99 7.97
N SER A 112 -9.13 2.23 7.97
CA SER A 112 -9.43 3.20 6.93
C SER A 112 -8.67 2.94 5.64
N GLY A 113 -7.78 1.95 5.54
CA GLY A 113 -7.05 1.64 4.31
C GLY A 113 -5.99 2.67 3.91
N ARG A 114 -5.61 3.59 4.81
CA ARG A 114 -4.43 4.46 4.61
C ARG A 114 -3.15 3.64 4.70
N ALA A 115 -3.04 2.79 5.72
CA ALA A 115 -1.98 1.81 5.86
C ALA A 115 -2.42 0.48 5.22
N ARG A 116 -2.33 0.42 3.88
CA ARG A 116 -2.75 -0.75 3.09
C ARG A 116 -1.62 -1.40 2.30
N SER A 117 -0.49 -0.72 2.17
CA SER A 117 0.64 -1.26 1.43
C SER A 117 1.32 -2.33 2.26
N VAL A 118 1.76 -3.38 1.58
CA VAL A 118 2.43 -4.51 2.18
C VAL A 118 3.75 -4.74 1.46
N SER A 119 4.79 -5.09 2.22
CA SER A 119 6.09 -5.50 1.70
C SER A 119 6.65 -6.58 2.60
N ILE A 120 7.41 -7.50 2.01
CA ILE A 120 8.08 -8.57 2.75
C ILE A 120 9.54 -8.20 2.96
N GLY A 121 10.07 -8.48 4.16
CA GLY A 121 11.49 -8.65 4.38
C GLY A 121 11.82 -10.13 4.18
N PHE A 122 12.87 -10.44 3.43
CA PHE A 122 13.19 -11.82 3.04
C PHE A 122 14.67 -11.99 2.73
N PHE A 123 15.11 -13.25 2.80
CA PHE A 123 16.38 -13.72 2.27
C PHE A 123 16.12 -14.49 0.98
N PHE A 124 17.07 -14.48 0.05
CA PHE A 124 16.96 -15.20 -1.22
C PHE A 124 18.35 -15.29 -1.88
N ASP A 125 18.49 -16.24 -2.79
CA ASP A 125 19.61 -16.34 -3.71
C ASP A 125 19.29 -15.56 -5.00
N CYS A 126 20.18 -14.63 -5.37
CA CYS A 126 20.05 -13.83 -6.59
C CYS A 126 20.86 -14.48 -7.72
N MET A 127 20.17 -15.16 -8.63
CA MET A 127 20.82 -15.88 -9.72
C MET A 127 20.92 -15.00 -10.97
N PRO A 128 22.12 -14.79 -11.56
CA PRO A 128 22.26 -14.06 -12.81
C PRO A 128 21.69 -14.90 -13.95
N GLN A 129 20.47 -14.56 -14.36
CA GLN A 129 19.73 -15.24 -15.42
C GLN A 129 18.77 -14.23 -16.01
N SER A 130 19.00 -13.85 -17.27
CA SER A 130 18.14 -12.92 -17.98
C SER A 130 16.98 -13.62 -18.67
N GLY A 131 15.91 -12.86 -18.92
CA GLY A 131 14.76 -13.33 -19.69
C GLY A 131 13.65 -12.28 -19.75
N GLU A 132 12.46 -12.73 -20.13
CA GLU A 132 11.29 -11.87 -20.22
C GLU A 132 10.10 -12.52 -19.51
N PHE A 133 9.38 -11.72 -18.71
CA PHE A 133 8.13 -12.12 -18.09
C PHE A 133 7.04 -11.10 -18.43
N LYS A 134 6.00 -11.54 -19.14
CA LYS A 134 4.84 -10.71 -19.54
C LYS A 134 5.23 -9.38 -20.23
N GLY A 135 6.24 -9.38 -21.11
CA GLY A 135 6.70 -8.16 -21.79
C GLY A 135 7.75 -7.37 -21.01
N GLN A 136 8.17 -7.82 -19.83
CA GLN A 136 9.16 -7.13 -19.00
C GLN A 136 10.45 -7.94 -18.93
N HIS A 137 11.55 -7.31 -19.38
CA HIS A 137 12.90 -7.85 -19.26
C HIS A 137 13.32 -7.95 -17.79
N TYR A 138 14.10 -8.97 -17.46
CA TYR A 138 14.79 -9.12 -16.19
C TYR A 138 16.22 -9.63 -16.40
N ASP A 139 17.10 -9.33 -15.45
CA ASP A 139 18.52 -9.69 -15.46
C ASP A 139 18.86 -10.81 -14.46
N TYR A 140 18.00 -10.96 -13.45
CA TYR A 140 18.21 -11.90 -12.35
C TYR A 140 16.92 -12.66 -12.01
N VAL A 141 17.08 -13.82 -11.39
CA VAL A 141 15.99 -14.64 -10.87
C VAL A 141 16.20 -14.87 -9.38
N LYS A 142 15.16 -14.62 -8.57
CA LYS A 142 15.17 -14.99 -7.15
C LYS A 142 15.03 -16.51 -6.99
N LYS A 143 15.79 -17.08 -6.07
CA LYS A 143 15.71 -18.48 -5.63
C LYS A 143 15.67 -18.58 -4.11
N ASP A 144 15.06 -19.65 -3.60
CA ASP A 144 15.11 -20.02 -2.18
C ASP A 144 14.69 -18.89 -1.23
N ILE A 145 13.54 -18.29 -1.55
CA ILE A 145 12.97 -17.16 -0.81
C ILE A 145 12.55 -17.62 0.59
N LEU A 146 13.07 -16.94 1.62
CA LEU A 146 12.74 -17.14 3.03
C LEU A 146 12.22 -15.83 3.62
N ILE A 147 10.94 -15.80 4.01
CA ILE A 147 10.31 -14.59 4.56
C ILE A 147 10.69 -14.41 6.03
N ASP A 148 11.18 -13.22 6.37
CA ASP A 148 11.55 -12.80 7.73
C ASP A 148 10.40 -12.07 8.43
N HIS A 149 9.84 -11.05 7.77
CA HIS A 149 8.74 -10.25 8.30
C HIS A 149 7.85 -9.67 7.19
N VAL A 150 6.69 -9.15 7.59
CA VAL A 150 5.75 -8.44 6.73
C VAL A 150 5.58 -7.02 7.25
N ALA A 151 5.98 -6.02 6.48
CA ALA A 151 5.80 -4.61 6.77
C ALA A 151 4.47 -4.10 6.21
N VAL A 152 3.76 -3.28 6.99
CA VAL A 152 2.47 -2.68 6.60
C VAL A 152 2.45 -1.19 6.94
N GLY A 153 2.32 -0.34 5.92
CA GLY A 153 2.30 1.10 6.11
C GLY A 153 1.59 1.86 5.00
N SER A 154 1.73 3.18 5.03
CA SER A 154 1.15 4.11 4.06
C SER A 154 2.08 4.46 2.89
N TRP A 155 3.28 3.90 2.85
CA TRP A 155 4.26 4.02 1.76
C TRP A 155 3.87 3.16 0.55
N GLN A 156 4.63 3.24 -0.55
CA GLN A 156 4.42 2.40 -1.73
C GLN A 156 5.47 1.28 -1.81
N GLY A 157 5.02 0.03 -1.67
CA GLY A 157 5.89 -1.14 -1.78
C GLY A 157 6.24 -1.50 -3.21
N ARG A 158 7.29 -2.32 -3.39
CA ARG A 158 7.72 -2.83 -4.71
C ARG A 158 6.61 -3.62 -5.40
N CYS A 159 5.95 -4.53 -4.68
CA CYS A 159 4.64 -5.02 -5.11
C CYS A 159 3.57 -4.02 -4.66
N SER A 160 3.19 -3.14 -5.58
CA SER A 160 2.27 -2.05 -5.26
C SER A 160 0.80 -2.49 -5.27
N TYR A 161 -0.01 -1.78 -4.50
CA TYR A 161 -1.46 -1.84 -4.61
C TYR A 161 -1.92 -1.49 -6.03
N PRO A 162 -2.96 -2.12 -6.60
CA PRO A 162 -3.85 -3.13 -6.02
C PRO A 162 -3.38 -4.58 -6.22
N LEU A 163 -2.12 -4.81 -6.58
CA LEU A 163 -1.62 -6.17 -6.85
C LEU A 163 -1.23 -6.90 -5.54
N CYS A 164 -0.60 -6.16 -4.63
CA CYS A 164 -0.34 -6.58 -3.26
C CYS A 164 -0.85 -5.52 -2.29
N GLY A 165 -1.09 -5.92 -1.04
CA GLY A 165 -1.64 -5.05 -0.02
C GLY A 165 -2.78 -5.71 0.75
N ILE A 166 -3.28 -4.96 1.74
CA ILE A 166 -4.45 -5.36 2.51
C ILE A 166 -5.71 -5.22 1.65
N GLY A 167 -6.58 -6.23 1.69
CA GLY A 167 -7.88 -6.20 1.03
C GLY A 167 -7.86 -6.31 -0.50
N VAL A 168 -6.73 -6.64 -1.13
CA VAL A 168 -6.65 -6.65 -2.60
C VAL A 168 -7.47 -7.74 -3.30
N ASP A 169 -7.69 -8.90 -2.67
CA ASP A 169 -8.49 -9.98 -3.26
C ASP A 169 -10.00 -9.88 -2.95
N THR A 170 -10.37 -8.92 -2.11
CA THR A 170 -11.77 -8.51 -1.92
C THR A 170 -12.20 -7.42 -2.90
N LEU A 171 -11.27 -6.95 -3.76
CA LEU A 171 -11.55 -5.96 -4.81
C LEU A 171 -12.26 -6.61 -5.99
N LYS A 172 -13.57 -6.81 -5.87
CA LYS A 172 -14.38 -6.93 -7.08
C LYS A 172 -14.53 -5.54 -7.69
N GLY A 173 -14.11 -5.42 -8.94
CA GLY A 173 -14.43 -4.33 -9.85
C GLY A 173 -14.51 -2.93 -9.25
N ALA A 174 -13.37 -2.33 -8.87
CA ALA A 174 -13.23 -0.87 -8.75
C ALA A 174 -14.30 -0.11 -7.93
N ASP A 175 -15.02 -0.76 -7.02
CA ASP A 175 -16.06 -0.13 -6.20
C ASP A 175 -15.47 0.88 -5.20
N PRO A 176 -16.27 1.86 -4.70
CA PRO A 176 -15.76 2.93 -3.85
C PRO A 176 -15.31 2.38 -2.50
N TYR A 177 -14.10 2.75 -2.10
CA TYR A 177 -13.59 2.40 -0.78
C TYR A 177 -14.31 3.23 0.30
N PRO A 178 -14.39 2.74 1.55
CA PRO A 178 -14.87 3.54 2.67
C PRO A 178 -14.21 4.92 2.76
N ASN A 179 -12.92 5.00 2.46
CA ASN A 179 -12.08 6.17 2.63
C ASN A 179 -11.66 6.86 1.32
N GLU A 180 -12.12 6.41 0.16
CA GLU A 180 -11.75 7.03 -1.12
C GLU A 180 -12.94 7.12 -2.07
N HIS A 181 -13.16 8.30 -2.64
CA HIS A 181 -14.01 8.40 -3.81
C HIS A 181 -13.32 7.73 -5.00
N ALA A 182 -14.10 7.17 -5.90
CA ALA A 182 -13.62 6.44 -7.06
C ALA A 182 -14.06 7.12 -8.35
N CYS A 183 -13.18 7.09 -9.35
CA CYS A 183 -13.48 7.45 -10.73
C CYS A 183 -13.09 6.31 -11.65
N ARG A 184 -14.05 5.72 -12.35
CA ARG A 184 -13.82 4.63 -13.28
C ARG A 184 -13.71 5.20 -14.70
N LEU A 185 -12.52 5.11 -15.28
CA LEU A 185 -12.26 5.57 -16.66
C LEU A 185 -12.48 4.44 -17.68
N ARG A 186 -12.18 3.21 -17.27
CA ARG A 186 -12.29 2.01 -18.11
C ARG A 186 -12.83 0.83 -17.32
N ASP A 187 -13.51 -0.07 -18.01
CA ASP A 187 -14.03 -1.31 -17.44
C ASP A 187 -12.86 -2.19 -16.96
N PRO A 188 -12.76 -2.51 -15.65
CA PRO A 188 -11.69 -3.36 -15.12
C PRO A 188 -11.64 -4.75 -15.78
N GLU A 189 -12.75 -5.26 -16.31
CA GLU A 189 -12.76 -6.57 -16.97
C GLU A 189 -12.04 -6.56 -18.32
N THR A 190 -11.85 -5.38 -18.92
CA THR A 190 -11.15 -5.23 -20.22
C THR A 190 -9.67 -4.90 -20.06
N ILE A 191 -9.19 -4.69 -18.82
CA ILE A 191 -7.84 -4.22 -18.52
C ILE A 191 -7.11 -5.22 -17.61
N ASN A 192 -5.86 -5.54 -17.94
CA ASN A 192 -4.92 -6.21 -17.05
C ASN A 192 -4.22 -5.15 -16.19
N ILE A 193 -4.57 -5.04 -14.92
CA ILE A 193 -3.94 -4.08 -14.00
C ILE A 193 -2.44 -4.39 -13.88
N VAL A 194 -1.60 -3.37 -14.07
CA VAL A 194 -0.14 -3.49 -14.00
C VAL A 194 0.46 -2.71 -12.82
N GLY A 195 -0.29 -1.78 -12.22
CA GLY A 195 0.15 -1.06 -11.02
C GLY A 195 -0.67 0.18 -10.71
N SER A 196 -0.15 1.01 -9.81
CA SER A 196 -0.70 2.34 -9.52
C SER A 196 0.40 3.36 -9.25
N GLY A 197 0.07 4.64 -9.32
CA GLY A 197 0.95 5.74 -8.99
C GLY A 197 0.17 6.95 -8.48
N GLU A 198 0.88 7.94 -7.95
CA GLU A 198 0.26 9.16 -7.42
C GLU A 198 0.43 10.35 -8.37
N ARG A 199 -0.58 11.21 -8.41
CA ARG A 199 -0.56 12.48 -9.13
C ARG A 199 -1.14 13.59 -8.25
N LYS A 200 -0.87 14.83 -8.62
CA LYS A 200 -1.41 16.02 -7.96
C LYS A 200 -2.33 16.80 -8.90
N HIS A 201 -3.42 17.31 -8.36
CA HIS A 201 -4.31 18.27 -9.00
C HIS A 201 -4.74 19.28 -7.93
N ASP A 202 -4.59 20.57 -8.22
CA ASP A 202 -4.86 21.67 -7.27
C ASP A 202 -4.20 21.47 -5.89
N GLY A 203 -2.95 20.99 -5.90
CA GLY A 203 -2.17 20.70 -4.68
C GLY A 203 -2.61 19.46 -3.91
N LYS A 204 -3.64 18.74 -4.37
CA LYS A 204 -4.17 17.54 -3.74
C LYS A 204 -3.71 16.29 -4.47
N THR A 205 -3.22 15.31 -3.71
CA THR A 205 -2.80 14.02 -4.26
C THR A 205 -4.01 13.13 -4.54
N TYR A 206 -4.00 12.46 -5.68
CA TYR A 206 -4.93 11.38 -6.04
C TYR A 206 -4.13 10.22 -6.63
N ARG A 207 -4.67 9.00 -6.52
CA ARG A 207 -4.02 7.80 -7.04
C ARG A 207 -4.59 7.44 -8.41
N VAL A 208 -3.71 7.04 -9.32
CA VAL A 208 -4.04 6.54 -10.66
C VAL A 208 -3.74 5.06 -10.71
N ILE A 209 -4.71 4.26 -11.15
CA ILE A 209 -4.54 2.83 -11.41
C ILE A 209 -4.24 2.66 -12.89
N PHE A 210 -3.20 1.90 -13.22
CA PHE A 210 -2.77 1.64 -14.59
C PHE A 210 -2.98 0.18 -14.97
N GLY A 211 -3.23 -0.07 -16.25
CA GLY A 211 -3.28 -1.42 -16.80
C GLY A 211 -3.10 -1.47 -18.31
N LYS A 212 -2.93 -2.67 -18.86
CA LYS A 212 -2.84 -2.91 -20.30
C LYS A 212 -4.17 -3.45 -20.83
N PRO A 213 -4.67 -2.98 -21.99
CA PRO A 213 -5.85 -3.57 -22.62
C PRO A 213 -5.66 -5.07 -22.88
N LYS A 214 -6.65 -5.88 -22.51
CA LYS A 214 -6.60 -7.35 -22.70
C LYS A 214 -6.64 -7.74 -24.17
N ASP A 215 -7.34 -6.94 -24.99
CA ASP A 215 -7.49 -7.13 -26.43
C ASP A 215 -6.27 -6.68 -27.24
N LYS A 216 -5.38 -5.88 -26.63
CA LYS A 216 -4.15 -5.34 -27.25
C LYS A 216 -2.98 -5.39 -26.27
N PRO A 217 -2.47 -6.58 -25.93
CA PRO A 217 -1.42 -6.76 -24.91
C PRO A 217 -0.10 -6.04 -25.25
N GLU A 218 0.16 -5.77 -26.53
CA GLU A 218 1.29 -5.01 -27.06
C GLU A 218 1.16 -3.49 -26.90
N ALA A 219 -0.04 -2.98 -26.58
CA ALA A 219 -0.24 -1.56 -26.34
C ALA A 219 0.42 -1.09 -25.02
N GLY A 220 0.76 0.20 -24.97
CA GLY A 220 1.23 0.83 -23.74
C GLY A 220 0.18 0.82 -22.63
N SER A 221 0.64 0.99 -21.39
CA SER A 221 -0.22 1.10 -20.20
C SER A 221 -1.19 2.28 -20.34
N VAL A 222 -2.45 2.08 -19.96
CA VAL A 222 -3.49 3.10 -19.91
C VAL A 222 -3.99 3.30 -18.49
N GLU A 223 -4.58 4.46 -18.24
CA GLU A 223 -5.22 4.79 -16.95
C GLU A 223 -6.57 4.08 -16.85
N GLN A 224 -6.77 3.30 -15.80
CA GLN A 224 -8.01 2.54 -15.60
C GLN A 224 -8.97 3.27 -14.67
N ALA A 225 -8.46 3.86 -13.59
CA ALA A 225 -9.28 4.55 -12.59
C ALA A 225 -8.47 5.56 -11.78
N TYR A 226 -9.18 6.51 -11.18
CA TYR A 226 -8.64 7.39 -10.15
C TYR A 226 -9.25 7.09 -8.77
N ARG A 227 -8.47 7.35 -7.72
CA ARG A 227 -8.90 7.26 -6.33
C ARG A 227 -8.57 8.55 -5.59
N TYR A 228 -9.55 9.08 -4.88
CA TYR A 228 -9.46 10.36 -4.18
C TYR A 228 -9.65 10.15 -2.68
N PRO A 229 -8.60 10.31 -1.86
CA PRO A 229 -8.72 10.18 -0.41
C PRO A 229 -9.71 11.20 0.17
N ILE A 230 -10.68 10.75 0.96
CA ILE A 230 -11.73 11.62 1.56
C ILE A 230 -11.18 12.72 2.49
N LYS A 231 -9.94 12.54 2.98
CA LYS A 231 -9.25 13.53 3.82
C LYS A 231 -8.74 14.73 3.01
N ALA A 232 -8.43 14.53 1.74
CA ALA A 232 -7.89 15.57 0.86
C ALA A 232 -8.93 16.09 -0.13
N TRP A 233 -9.85 15.23 -0.56
CA TRP A 233 -10.86 15.52 -1.56
C TRP A 233 -12.26 15.46 -0.96
N SER A 234 -13.03 16.53 -1.13
CA SER A 234 -14.47 16.43 -0.93
C SER A 234 -15.13 15.66 -2.08
N GLU A 235 -16.31 15.11 -1.82
CA GLU A 235 -17.09 14.40 -2.83
C GLU A 235 -17.33 15.24 -4.09
N ALA A 236 -17.66 16.52 -3.90
CA ALA A 236 -17.93 17.44 -5.00
C ALA A 236 -16.68 17.72 -5.87
N GLU A 237 -15.52 17.90 -5.24
CA GLU A 237 -14.25 18.12 -5.94
C GLU A 237 -13.82 16.86 -6.70
N ALA A 238 -13.90 15.69 -6.04
CA ALA A 238 -13.57 14.42 -6.63
C ALA A 238 -14.49 14.07 -7.81
N ARG A 239 -15.80 14.35 -7.68
CA ARG A 239 -16.78 14.20 -8.76
C ARG A 239 -16.43 15.08 -9.95
N LYS A 240 -16.21 16.37 -9.70
CA LYS A 240 -15.87 17.33 -10.75
C LYS A 240 -14.61 16.92 -11.51
N HIS A 241 -13.55 16.53 -10.79
CA HIS A 241 -12.32 16.07 -11.42
C HIS A 241 -12.53 14.76 -12.18
N CYS A 242 -13.35 13.83 -11.69
CA CYS A 242 -13.70 12.62 -12.42
C CYS A 242 -14.42 12.90 -13.75
N GLU A 243 -15.39 13.82 -13.73
CA GLU A 243 -16.16 14.24 -14.91
C GLU A 243 -15.27 14.90 -15.97
N GLN A 244 -14.26 15.67 -15.55
CA GLN A 244 -13.27 16.28 -16.46
C GLN A 244 -12.43 15.25 -17.23
N HIS A 245 -12.41 14.00 -16.77
CA HIS A 245 -11.69 12.89 -17.37
C HIS A 245 -12.63 11.83 -17.97
N ASP A 246 -13.89 12.21 -18.24
CA ASP A 246 -14.92 11.33 -18.81
C ASP A 246 -15.16 10.04 -18.01
N GLY A 247 -14.90 10.10 -16.70
CA GLY A 247 -15.02 8.95 -15.82
C GLY A 247 -16.38 8.83 -15.14
N LYS A 248 -16.71 7.62 -14.71
CA LYS A 248 -17.89 7.34 -13.88
C LYS A 248 -17.51 7.47 -12.39
N PHE A 249 -18.10 8.45 -11.72
CA PHE A 249 -17.83 8.74 -10.31
C PHE A 249 -18.67 7.89 -9.35
N GLU A 250 -18.03 7.40 -8.28
CA GLU A 250 -18.66 6.68 -7.18
C GLU A 250 -18.14 7.26 -5.84
N PRO A 251 -19.02 7.77 -4.95
CA PRO A 251 -18.59 8.38 -3.69
C PRO A 251 -18.13 7.32 -2.67
N ALA A 252 -17.22 7.70 -1.78
CA ALA A 252 -16.76 6.86 -0.68
C ALA A 252 -17.92 6.44 0.25
N THR A 253 -17.80 5.28 0.89
CA THR A 253 -18.89 4.70 1.70
C THR A 253 -18.92 5.14 3.17
N GLN A 254 -17.83 5.66 3.75
CA GLN A 254 -17.86 6.33 5.07
C GLN A 254 -18.04 7.85 4.90
N LYS A 255 -19.11 8.39 5.51
CA LYS A 255 -19.46 9.82 5.49
C LYS A 255 -19.19 10.57 6.80
N GLU A 256 -19.00 9.87 7.92
CA GLU A 256 -19.21 10.47 9.25
C GLU A 256 -18.09 11.40 9.75
N GLU A 257 -16.87 11.36 9.21
CA GLU A 257 -15.78 12.26 9.65
C GLU A 257 -15.55 13.47 8.73
N SER A 258 -15.94 13.42 7.46
CA SER A 258 -15.64 14.48 6.47
C SER A 258 -16.53 15.72 6.63
N ASP A 259 -17.82 15.54 6.93
CA ASP A 259 -18.77 16.65 7.10
C ASP A 259 -18.50 17.46 8.39
N ALA A 260 -17.97 16.82 9.42
CA ALA A 260 -17.59 17.46 10.67
C ALA A 260 -16.31 18.32 10.54
N MET A 261 -15.37 17.91 9.68
CA MET A 261 -14.13 18.66 9.40
C MET A 261 -14.39 19.89 8.51
N GLN A 262 -15.34 19.79 7.56
CA GLN A 262 -15.72 20.92 6.70
C GLN A 262 -16.35 22.09 7.47
N LYS A 263 -17.17 21.80 8.48
CA LYS A 263 -17.68 22.85 9.39
C LYS A 263 -16.56 23.56 10.16
N LYS A 264 -15.52 22.83 10.58
CA LYS A 264 -14.36 23.42 11.29
C LYS A 264 -13.45 24.28 10.40
N ASN A 265 -13.41 24.05 9.09
CA ASN A 265 -12.56 24.82 8.17
C ASN A 265 -13.19 26.13 7.69
N GLN A 266 -14.52 26.28 7.75
CA GLN A 266 -15.15 27.60 7.54
C GLN A 266 -14.81 28.60 8.66
N ASP A 267 -14.49 28.12 9.86
CA ASP A 267 -14.16 28.96 11.03
C ASP A 267 -12.67 29.34 11.14
N LYS A 268 -11.78 28.83 10.27
CA LYS A 268 -10.33 29.11 10.30
C LYS A 268 -9.86 30.23 9.36
N LYS A 269 -10.77 31.09 8.88
CA LYS A 269 -10.45 32.18 7.94
C LYS A 269 -9.72 33.38 8.60
N GLY A 270 -8.90 33.14 9.62
CA GLY A 270 -8.24 34.19 10.40
C GLY A 270 -6.97 33.72 11.12
N LEU A 271 -6.01 33.13 10.40
CA LEU A 271 -4.66 32.91 10.93
C LEU A 271 -3.63 33.79 10.18
N PRO A 272 -2.72 34.52 10.89
CA PRO A 272 -1.88 35.56 10.28
C PRO A 272 -0.81 35.01 9.31
N GLU A 273 -0.51 35.78 8.25
CA GLU A 273 0.48 35.49 7.20
C GLU A 273 1.88 35.10 7.72
N LYS A 274 2.25 35.54 8.92
CA LYS A 274 3.55 35.22 9.56
C LYS A 274 3.81 33.73 9.84
N ILE A 275 2.79 32.87 9.82
CA ILE A 275 2.97 31.41 10.02
C ILE A 275 3.24 30.69 8.70
N LYS A 276 2.81 31.24 7.55
CA LYS A 276 3.10 30.67 6.22
C LYS A 276 4.58 30.79 5.87
N GLU A 277 5.22 31.89 6.25
CA GLU A 277 6.62 32.18 5.93
C GLU A 277 7.63 31.31 6.69
N LEU A 278 7.20 30.59 7.74
CA LEU A 278 8.06 29.70 8.54
C LEU A 278 8.04 28.24 8.06
N LEU A 279 7.20 27.89 7.08
CA LEU A 279 6.99 26.51 6.61
C LEU A 279 7.48 26.26 5.18
N GLU A 280 8.06 27.27 4.52
CA GLU A 280 8.64 27.10 3.18
C GLU A 280 10.15 26.90 3.28
N GLY A 281 10.55 25.63 3.23
CA GLY A 281 11.94 25.20 3.24
C GLY A 281 12.06 23.68 3.12
N ASP A 282 11.53 23.11 2.03
CA ASP A 282 11.66 21.68 1.73
C ASP A 282 13.14 21.32 1.47
N VAL A 283 13.80 20.81 2.50
CA VAL A 283 15.00 19.99 2.36
C VAL A 283 14.66 18.66 3.00
N SER A 284 14.51 17.60 2.20
CA SER A 284 14.13 16.28 2.71
C SER A 284 15.10 15.83 3.81
N ALA A 285 14.59 15.08 4.79
CA ALA A 285 15.40 14.51 5.87
C ALA A 285 16.60 13.71 5.32
N ASP A 286 16.44 13.06 4.17
CA ASP A 286 17.49 12.33 3.46
C ASP A 286 18.64 13.25 2.99
N THR A 287 18.30 14.47 2.55
CA THR A 287 19.29 15.46 2.12
C THR A 287 20.08 16.01 3.31
N LEU A 288 19.46 16.13 4.49
CA LEU A 288 20.13 16.53 5.73
C LEU A 288 21.07 15.42 6.25
N ILE A 289 20.66 14.15 6.15
CA ILE A 289 21.48 13.00 6.54
C ILE A 289 22.72 12.87 5.65
N VAL A 290 22.58 13.08 4.33
CA VAL A 290 23.72 13.06 3.41
C VAL A 290 24.70 14.19 3.71
N LYS A 291 24.21 15.41 3.95
CA LYS A 291 25.07 16.56 4.30
C LYS A 291 25.79 16.36 5.64
N ALA A 292 25.12 15.78 6.64
CA ALA A 292 25.73 15.46 7.92
C ALA A 292 26.84 14.40 7.79
N ASN A 293 26.63 13.36 6.99
CA ASN A 293 27.62 12.30 6.76
C ASN A 293 28.86 12.80 5.98
N VAL A 294 28.68 13.75 5.05
CA VAL A 294 29.80 14.40 4.35
C VAL A 294 30.64 15.25 5.32
N LEU A 295 29.99 16.03 6.19
CA LEU A 295 30.67 16.88 7.17
C LEU A 295 31.46 16.06 8.20
N ILE A 296 30.88 14.94 8.67
CA ILE A 296 31.53 14.01 9.61
C ILE A 296 32.76 13.35 8.97
N LYS A 297 32.75 13.12 7.66
CA LYS A 297 33.90 12.54 6.95
C LYS A 297 35.04 13.56 6.79
N GLN A 298 34.72 14.83 6.52
CA GLN A 298 35.71 15.90 6.41
C GLN A 298 36.38 16.26 7.75
N LEU A 299 35.68 16.06 8.88
CA LEU A 299 36.22 16.28 10.22
C LEU A 299 37.08 15.13 10.76
N LYS A 300 37.12 13.98 10.06
CA LYS A 300 37.97 12.83 10.40
C LYS A 300 39.31 12.81 9.67
N ASP A 301 39.48 13.70 8.69
CA ASP A 301 40.69 13.86 7.89
C ASP A 301 41.48 15.15 8.26
N ILE A 302 41.20 15.73 9.44
CA ILE A 302 41.98 16.79 10.12
C ILE A 302 42.47 16.23 11.46
#